data_AF-A0A1N7HBE9-F1
#
_entry.id   AF-A0A1N7HBE9-F1
#
_cell.length_a   1.000
_cell.length_b   1.000
_cell.length_c   1.000
_cell.angle_alpha   90.00
_cell.angle_beta   90.00
_cell.angle_gamma   90.00
#
_symmetry.space_group_name_H-M   'P 1'
#
loop_
_entity.id
_entity.type
_entity.pdbx_description
1 polymer ?
#
loop_
_entity_poly.entity_id
_entity_poly.type
_entity_poly.pdbx_seq_one_letter_code
_entity_poly.pdbx_strand_id
1 'polypeptide(L)'
;MQESDSPNISLRGACPQGVALETVLSQELDSTIQSYLCTLSNEVPDSTYLSHKTTLQTFCEWCITNSVRFDGPIEEDVCQFIQHLLWDSDLAIATVRSHICSLGNYLAYAFQQNPELVMHHLASPLVGASNPDLETLGKQIIGNRVSETSSVTSSDVIESLISDLRQRQFGTRTHAYLELLLDTKSRPEQIRQLNLKDLALKRGQVRVGIPDTHVVNTVGLVTERSVALTKKTVDAVETYVEYERDDVIKTEAEPLFTTLNGRASRSTLRRSIKRASQEAVSNSSLTQQPSGASLTEHDVSEIQPQPITPNDVWQYATSKILEVDNK
;
A
#
# COMPACT_ATOMS: atom_id res chain seq x y z
N MET A 1 12.80 -64.90 -42.00
CA MET A 1 14.17 -64.84 -41.46
C MET A 1 14.83 -63.65 -42.11
N GLN A 2 15.17 -62.64 -41.31
CA GLN A 2 15.99 -61.44 -41.63
C GLN A 2 15.40 -60.43 -42.63
N GLU A 3 15.59 -59.13 -42.51
CA GLU A 3 15.93 -58.21 -41.42
C GLU A 3 15.61 -56.83 -42.01
N SER A 4 14.98 -55.98 -41.20
CA SER A 4 14.66 -54.59 -41.50
C SER A 4 15.85 -53.70 -41.19
N ASP A 5 16.32 -52.90 -42.15
CA ASP A 5 17.26 -51.82 -41.89
C ASP A 5 16.80 -50.53 -42.59
N SER A 6 16.37 -49.57 -41.77
CA SER A 6 16.25 -48.16 -42.12
C SER A 6 17.29 -47.39 -41.31
N PRO A 7 18.03 -46.43 -41.87
CA PRO A 7 19.03 -45.69 -41.12
C PRO A 7 18.37 -44.66 -40.21
N ASN A 8 18.86 -44.69 -38.98
CA ASN A 8 18.56 -43.88 -37.82
C ASN A 8 19.04 -42.42 -38.04
N ILE A 9 18.14 -41.44 -38.04
CA ILE A 9 18.48 -40.01 -37.94
C ILE A 9 18.43 -39.62 -36.47
N SER A 10 19.61 -39.54 -35.87
CA SER A 10 19.86 -39.15 -34.50
C SER A 10 19.85 -37.62 -34.34
N LEU A 11 19.05 -37.16 -33.38
CA LEU A 11 19.23 -36.00 -32.50
C LEU A 11 19.53 -34.62 -33.14
N ARG A 12 18.46 -33.85 -33.33
CA ARG A 12 18.52 -32.38 -33.32
C ARG A 12 18.83 -31.89 -31.90
N GLY A 13 19.86 -31.07 -31.78
CA GLY A 13 20.32 -30.47 -30.53
C GLY A 13 19.24 -29.64 -29.83
N ALA A 14 19.22 -29.78 -28.50
CA ALA A 14 18.50 -28.91 -27.59
C ALA A 14 19.10 -27.50 -27.63
N CYS A 15 18.23 -26.50 -27.74
CA CYS A 15 18.57 -25.08 -27.78
C CYS A 15 18.98 -24.57 -26.37
N PRO A 16 20.01 -23.73 -26.21
CA PRO A 16 20.53 -23.25 -24.92
C PRO A 16 19.76 -22.01 -24.40
N GLN A 17 18.43 -22.04 -24.44
CA GLN A 17 17.62 -20.86 -24.06
C GLN A 17 17.44 -20.70 -22.54
N GLY A 18 17.62 -21.76 -21.74
CA GLY A 18 17.50 -21.69 -20.28
C GLY A 18 18.67 -20.99 -19.59
N VAL A 19 19.91 -21.37 -19.91
CA VAL A 19 21.13 -20.86 -19.26
C VAL A 19 21.36 -19.38 -19.55
N ALA A 20 21.07 -18.93 -20.77
CA ALA A 20 21.19 -17.53 -21.14
C ALA A 20 20.19 -16.63 -20.40
N LEU A 21 18.98 -17.12 -20.15
CA LEU A 21 17.94 -16.36 -19.45
C LEU A 21 18.20 -16.29 -17.93
N GLU A 22 18.64 -17.39 -17.32
CA GLU A 22 19.05 -17.44 -15.91
C GLU A 22 20.25 -16.51 -15.63
N THR A 23 21.20 -16.44 -16.56
CA THR A 23 22.37 -15.55 -16.46
C THR A 23 21.97 -14.07 -16.54
N VAL A 24 21.02 -13.71 -17.41
CA VAL A 24 20.56 -12.32 -17.58
C VAL A 24 19.73 -11.86 -16.37
N LEU A 25 18.83 -12.71 -15.87
CA LEU A 25 18.03 -12.40 -14.67
C LEU A 25 18.90 -12.23 -13.41
N SER A 26 19.93 -13.07 -13.26
CA SER A 26 20.91 -12.94 -12.16
C SER A 26 21.69 -11.62 -12.26
N GLN A 27 22.05 -11.19 -13.47
CA GLN A 27 22.79 -9.94 -13.70
C GLN A 27 21.95 -8.68 -13.45
N GLU A 28 20.67 -8.66 -13.84
CA GLU A 28 19.78 -7.52 -13.60
C GLU A 28 19.45 -7.36 -12.11
N LEU A 29 19.13 -8.46 -11.43
CA LEU A 29 18.91 -8.49 -9.98
C LEU A 29 20.16 -8.04 -9.22
N ASP A 30 21.32 -8.56 -9.60
CA ASP A 30 22.60 -8.14 -9.03
C ASP A 30 22.82 -6.64 -9.23
N SER A 31 22.62 -6.10 -10.44
CA SER A 31 22.87 -4.67 -10.70
C SER A 31 22.01 -3.73 -9.86
N THR A 32 20.72 -4.05 -9.69
CA THR A 32 19.78 -3.24 -8.90
C THR A 32 20.08 -3.33 -7.40
N ILE A 33 20.39 -4.53 -6.91
CA ILE A 33 20.82 -4.75 -5.52
C ILE A 33 22.13 -4.03 -5.22
N GLN A 34 23.11 -4.09 -6.13
CA GLN A 34 24.38 -3.38 -5.95
C GLN A 34 24.17 -1.86 -5.89
N SER A 35 23.31 -1.29 -6.75
CA SER A 35 22.95 0.14 -6.71
C SER A 35 22.32 0.54 -5.37
N TYR A 36 21.36 -0.26 -4.90
CA TYR A 36 20.70 -0.08 -3.61
C TYR A 36 21.70 -0.12 -2.43
N LEU A 37 22.52 -1.18 -2.37
CA LEU A 37 23.49 -1.38 -1.31
C LEU A 37 24.62 -0.35 -1.33
N CYS A 38 25.05 0.10 -2.51
CA CYS A 38 26.05 1.14 -2.66
C CYS A 38 25.56 2.45 -2.04
N THR A 39 24.31 2.84 -2.32
CA THR A 39 23.72 4.04 -1.71
C THR A 39 23.60 3.91 -0.19
N LEU A 40 23.08 2.79 0.30
CA LEU A 40 22.96 2.53 1.73
C LEU A 40 24.31 2.57 2.46
N SER A 41 25.36 1.99 1.87
CA SER A 41 26.67 1.91 2.51
C SER A 41 27.28 3.27 2.88
N ASN A 42 26.84 4.34 2.21
CA ASN A 42 27.33 5.70 2.47
C ASN A 42 26.38 6.52 3.36
N GLU A 43 25.09 6.19 3.38
CA GLU A 43 24.04 7.06 3.92
C GLU A 43 23.38 6.54 5.20
N VAL A 44 23.60 5.27 5.58
CA VAL A 44 23.00 4.68 6.80
C VAL A 44 24.04 4.09 7.75
N PRO A 45 23.71 3.86 9.03
CA PRO A 45 24.61 3.17 9.95
C PRO A 45 24.99 1.77 9.47
N ASP A 46 26.21 1.32 9.83
CA ASP A 46 26.75 -0.01 9.47
C ASP A 46 25.81 -1.16 9.81
N SER A 47 25.10 -1.07 10.94
CA SER A 47 24.14 -2.08 11.37
C SER A 47 22.93 -2.19 10.42
N THR A 48 22.42 -1.06 9.92
CA THR A 48 21.33 -1.01 8.94
C THR A 48 21.82 -1.54 7.59
N TYR A 49 22.99 -1.08 7.13
CA TYR A 49 23.61 -1.58 5.89
C TYR A 49 23.81 -3.11 5.95
N LEU A 50 24.37 -3.63 7.04
CA LEU A 50 24.65 -5.06 7.19
C LEU A 50 23.36 -5.89 7.24
N SER A 51 22.31 -5.40 7.91
CA SER A 51 20.99 -6.06 7.90
C SER A 51 20.44 -6.21 6.48
N HIS A 52 20.50 -5.13 5.69
CA HIS A 52 20.03 -5.13 4.31
C HIS A 52 20.89 -6.03 3.43
N LYS A 53 22.21 -5.93 3.54
CA LYS A 53 23.15 -6.75 2.78
C LYS A 53 22.93 -8.24 3.02
N THR A 54 22.93 -8.66 4.29
CA THR A 54 22.72 -10.07 4.65
C THR A 54 21.38 -10.57 4.12
N THR A 55 20.30 -9.81 4.33
CA THR A 55 18.97 -10.18 3.84
C THR A 55 18.96 -10.40 2.33
N LEU A 56 19.51 -9.45 1.57
CA LEU A 56 19.47 -9.50 0.11
C LEU A 56 20.36 -10.61 -0.46
N GLN A 57 21.50 -10.91 0.18
CA GLN A 57 22.33 -12.06 -0.19
C GLN A 57 21.57 -13.37 0.01
N THR A 58 20.99 -13.58 1.20
CA THR A 58 20.17 -14.78 1.49
C THR A 58 19.00 -14.92 0.52
N PHE A 59 18.33 -13.81 0.20
CA PHE A 59 17.22 -13.81 -0.74
C PHE A 59 17.67 -14.14 -2.18
N CYS A 60 18.80 -13.59 -2.65
CA CYS A 60 19.33 -13.92 -3.97
C CYS A 60 19.73 -15.40 -4.10
N GLU A 61 20.43 -15.93 -3.09
CA GLU A 61 20.81 -17.34 -3.03
C GLU A 61 19.58 -18.25 -3.09
N TRP A 62 18.53 -17.87 -2.37
CA TRP A 62 17.25 -18.57 -2.40
C TRP A 62 16.57 -18.48 -3.77
N CYS A 63 16.53 -17.30 -4.41
CA CYS A 63 15.96 -17.12 -5.75
C CYS A 63 16.67 -17.98 -6.80
N ILE A 64 18.01 -18.03 -6.76
CA ILE A 64 18.83 -18.85 -7.67
C ILE A 64 18.51 -20.33 -7.47
N THR A 65 18.42 -20.77 -6.20
CA THR A 65 18.16 -22.18 -5.86
C THR A 65 16.77 -22.63 -6.31
N ASN A 66 15.79 -21.73 -6.27
CA ASN A 66 14.38 -22.03 -6.58
C ASN A 66 13.96 -21.56 -7.98
N SER A 67 14.89 -21.09 -8.81
CA SER A 67 14.63 -20.58 -10.17
C SER A 67 13.53 -19.50 -10.23
N VAL A 68 13.46 -18.66 -9.19
CA VAL A 68 12.50 -17.55 -9.07
C VAL A 68 12.89 -16.44 -10.04
N ARG A 69 11.91 -15.92 -10.79
CA ARG A 69 12.11 -14.83 -11.74
C ARG A 69 11.59 -13.51 -11.18
N PHE A 70 12.37 -12.45 -11.39
CA PHE A 70 12.08 -11.11 -10.86
C PHE A 70 11.29 -10.22 -11.84
N ASP A 71 10.44 -10.82 -12.67
CA ASP A 71 9.68 -10.15 -13.72
C ASP A 71 8.15 -10.22 -13.52
N GLY A 72 7.69 -10.73 -12.36
CA GLY A 72 6.28 -10.97 -12.05
C GLY A 72 5.87 -10.59 -10.62
N PRO A 73 4.63 -10.93 -10.20
CA PRO A 73 4.14 -10.74 -8.85
C PRO A 73 5.02 -11.51 -7.86
N ILE A 74 5.58 -10.81 -6.88
CA ILE A 74 6.61 -11.31 -5.96
C ILE A 74 6.02 -11.83 -4.64
N GLU A 75 4.72 -11.71 -4.45
CA GLU A 75 4.04 -12.03 -3.20
C GLU A 75 4.13 -13.52 -2.88
N GLU A 76 3.91 -14.38 -3.89
CA GLU A 76 4.01 -15.83 -3.73
C GLU A 76 5.45 -16.26 -3.44
N ASP A 77 6.41 -15.72 -4.20
CA ASP A 77 7.83 -16.00 -4.00
C ASP A 77 8.31 -15.55 -2.62
N VAL A 78 7.87 -14.38 -2.13
CA VAL A 78 8.22 -13.91 -0.78
C VAL A 78 7.57 -14.78 0.28
N CYS A 79 6.36 -15.29 0.06
CA CYS A 79 5.72 -16.23 0.98
C CYS A 79 6.54 -17.53 1.07
N GLN A 80 6.99 -18.07 -0.06
CA GLN A 80 7.85 -19.25 -0.08
C GLN A 80 9.23 -18.97 0.57
N PHE A 81 9.79 -17.77 0.36
CA PHE A 81 11.01 -17.35 1.03
C PHE A 81 10.83 -17.27 2.55
N ILE A 82 9.72 -16.72 3.03
CA ILE A 82 9.38 -16.69 4.47
C ILE A 82 9.31 -18.09 5.05
N GLN A 83 8.67 -19.02 4.33
CA GLN A 83 8.56 -20.42 4.74
C GLN A 83 9.94 -21.08 4.80
N HIS A 84 10.80 -20.84 3.82
CA HIS A 84 12.19 -21.31 3.82
C HIS A 84 12.97 -20.79 5.03
N LEU A 85 12.85 -19.50 5.36
CA LEU A 85 13.54 -18.91 6.51
C LEU A 85 13.05 -19.51 7.84
N LEU A 86 11.74 -19.79 7.97
CA LEU A 86 11.16 -20.34 9.19
C LEU A 86 11.45 -21.83 9.36
N TRP A 87 11.37 -22.63 8.31
CA TRP A 87 11.35 -24.09 8.42
C TRP A 87 12.65 -24.77 7.98
N ASP A 88 13.27 -24.31 6.90
CA ASP A 88 14.51 -24.92 6.40
C ASP A 88 15.73 -24.34 7.12
N SER A 89 15.68 -23.04 7.43
CA SER A 89 16.74 -22.31 8.14
C SER A 89 16.52 -22.20 9.65
N ASP A 90 15.36 -22.67 10.16
CA ASP A 90 14.98 -22.67 11.59
C ASP A 90 15.17 -21.31 12.28
N LEU A 91 14.89 -20.20 11.58
CA LEU A 91 15.07 -18.86 12.12
C LEU A 91 13.89 -18.44 12.99
N ALA A 92 14.18 -17.72 14.08
CA ALA A 92 13.15 -17.13 14.92
C ALA A 92 12.30 -16.10 14.16
N ILE A 93 11.00 -16.03 14.47
CA ILE A 93 10.02 -15.10 13.85
C ILE A 93 10.51 -13.64 13.83
N ALA A 94 11.16 -13.18 14.92
CA ALA A 94 11.70 -11.82 15.00
C ALA A 94 12.83 -11.56 13.99
N THR A 95 13.66 -12.57 13.73
CA THR A 95 14.72 -12.51 12.72
C THR A 95 14.10 -12.48 11.33
N VAL A 96 13.16 -13.39 11.04
CA VAL A 96 12.44 -13.41 9.76
C VAL A 96 11.76 -12.07 9.49
N ARG A 97 11.07 -11.50 10.48
CA ARG A 97 10.49 -10.16 10.37
C ARG A 97 11.52 -9.10 9.96
N SER A 98 12.72 -9.14 10.55
CA SER A 98 13.78 -8.18 10.22
C SER A 98 14.28 -8.35 8.77
N HIS A 99 14.38 -9.59 8.29
CA HIS A 99 14.62 -9.89 6.87
C HIS A 99 13.51 -9.30 6.00
N ILE A 100 12.24 -9.56 6.29
CA ILE A 100 11.13 -9.06 5.47
C ILE A 100 11.04 -7.54 5.47
N CYS A 101 11.33 -6.86 6.59
CA CYS A 101 11.43 -5.40 6.61
C CYS A 101 12.56 -4.87 5.72
N SER A 102 13.74 -5.51 5.72
CA SER A 102 14.86 -5.11 4.87
C SER A 102 14.56 -5.36 3.38
N LEU A 103 13.96 -6.52 3.08
CA LEU A 103 13.52 -6.89 1.74
C LEU A 103 12.44 -5.93 1.22
N GLY A 104 11.42 -5.61 2.02
CA GLY A 104 10.35 -4.69 1.62
C GLY A 104 10.85 -3.27 1.28
N ASN A 105 11.90 -2.79 1.95
CA ASN A 105 12.55 -1.52 1.56
C ASN A 105 13.26 -1.64 0.20
N TYR A 106 13.94 -2.76 -0.05
CA TYR A 106 14.56 -3.01 -1.36
C TYR A 106 13.49 -3.11 -2.46
N LEU A 107 12.41 -3.86 -2.25
CA LEU A 107 11.32 -3.99 -3.21
C LEU A 107 10.65 -2.64 -3.50
N ALA A 108 10.48 -1.80 -2.47
CA ALA A 108 10.00 -0.44 -2.66
C ALA A 108 10.93 0.40 -3.55
N TYR A 109 12.25 0.23 -3.41
CA TYR A 109 13.23 0.83 -4.33
C TYR A 109 13.14 0.25 -5.74
N ALA A 110 13.18 -1.08 -5.88
CA ALA A 110 13.18 -1.76 -7.17
C ALA A 110 11.93 -1.41 -8.00
N PHE A 111 10.77 -1.31 -7.35
CA PHE A 111 9.50 -1.03 -8.02
C PHE A 111 9.03 0.42 -7.91
N GLN A 112 9.84 1.31 -7.32
CA GLN A 112 9.49 2.73 -7.10
C GLN A 112 8.13 2.90 -6.39
N GLN A 113 7.93 2.12 -5.32
CA GLN A 113 6.69 2.04 -4.55
C GLN A 113 6.84 2.59 -3.13
N ASN A 114 5.71 2.71 -2.41
CA ASN A 114 5.72 3.04 -0.99
C ASN A 114 6.06 1.79 -0.16
N PRO A 115 7.11 1.83 0.69
CA PRO A 115 7.46 0.70 1.56
C PRO A 115 6.29 0.21 2.42
N GLU A 116 5.44 1.10 2.94
CA GLU A 116 4.29 0.70 3.75
C GLU A 116 3.30 -0.14 2.93
N LEU A 117 3.04 0.22 1.68
CA LEU A 117 2.17 -0.56 0.79
C LEU A 117 2.79 -1.90 0.42
N VAL A 118 4.08 -1.92 0.10
CA VAL A 118 4.82 -3.16 -0.16
C VAL A 118 4.71 -4.10 1.04
N MET A 119 4.97 -3.62 2.26
CA MET A 119 4.85 -4.45 3.46
C MET A 119 3.42 -4.96 3.68
N HIS A 120 2.40 -4.17 3.34
CA HIS A 120 1.01 -4.62 3.40
C HIS A 120 0.72 -5.74 2.39
N HIS A 121 1.21 -5.63 1.15
CA HIS A 121 1.09 -6.70 0.15
C HIS A 121 1.81 -7.98 0.61
N LEU A 122 3.04 -7.88 1.10
CA LEU A 122 3.81 -9.03 1.60
C LEU A 122 3.13 -9.72 2.80
N ALA A 123 2.43 -8.96 3.64
CA ALA A 123 1.74 -9.51 4.80
C ALA A 123 0.34 -10.05 4.48
N SER A 124 -0.26 -9.65 3.36
CA SER A 124 -1.60 -10.08 2.92
C SER A 124 -1.80 -11.61 2.99
N PRO A 125 -0.95 -12.45 2.36
CA PRO A 125 -1.12 -13.91 2.43
C PRO A 125 -0.83 -14.53 3.81
N LEU A 126 -0.16 -13.79 4.69
CA LEU A 126 0.21 -14.26 6.03
C LEU A 126 -0.94 -14.02 7.03
N VAL A 127 -1.67 -12.93 6.85
CA VAL A 127 -2.81 -12.58 7.70
C VAL A 127 -3.98 -13.52 7.37
N GLY A 128 -4.31 -14.41 8.31
CA GLY A 128 -5.34 -15.44 8.11
C GLY A 128 -4.80 -16.78 7.61
N ALA A 129 -3.47 -16.94 7.54
CA ALA A 129 -2.84 -18.23 7.29
C ALA A 129 -3.23 -19.23 8.40
N SER A 130 -3.47 -20.49 8.03
CA SER A 130 -3.81 -21.54 9.01
C SER A 130 -2.66 -21.88 9.96
N ASN A 131 -1.43 -21.50 9.60
CA ASN A 131 -0.26 -21.70 10.45
C ASN A 131 -0.10 -20.52 11.44
N PRO A 132 0.01 -20.77 12.75
CA PRO A 132 0.03 -19.72 13.78
C PRO A 132 1.28 -18.84 13.73
N ASP A 133 2.42 -19.36 13.28
CA ASP A 133 3.68 -18.60 13.17
C ASP A 133 3.61 -17.61 12.01
N LEU A 134 3.04 -18.04 10.88
CA LEU A 134 2.78 -17.17 9.71
C LEU A 134 1.77 -16.07 10.06
N GLU A 135 0.68 -16.43 10.73
CA GLU A 135 -0.33 -15.45 11.18
C GLU A 135 0.28 -14.43 12.14
N THR A 136 1.10 -14.90 13.09
CA THR A 136 1.82 -14.04 14.03
C THR A 136 2.79 -13.11 13.31
N LEU A 137 3.55 -13.61 12.35
CA LEU A 137 4.49 -12.83 11.54
C LEU A 137 3.74 -11.74 10.74
N GLY A 138 2.65 -12.08 10.05
CA GLY A 138 1.83 -11.13 9.30
C GLY A 138 1.31 -9.99 10.18
N LYS A 139 0.78 -10.32 11.36
CA LYS A 139 0.34 -9.33 12.36
C LYS A 139 1.49 -8.44 12.86
N GLN A 140 2.69 -8.98 13.06
CA GLN A 140 3.85 -8.19 13.48
C GLN A 140 4.41 -7.28 12.38
N ILE A 141 4.33 -7.69 11.11
CA ILE A 141 4.79 -6.90 9.95
C ILE A 141 3.95 -5.63 9.82
N ILE A 142 2.63 -5.77 9.82
CA ILE A 142 1.71 -4.64 9.71
C ILE A 142 1.66 -3.84 11.04
N GLY A 143 2.05 -4.50 12.13
CA GLY A 143 1.92 -4.01 13.49
C GLY A 143 0.46 -4.02 13.95
N ASN A 144 0.22 -3.72 15.22
CA ASN A 144 -1.13 -3.53 15.78
C ASN A 144 -1.94 -2.37 15.14
N ARG A 145 -1.51 -1.84 13.98
CA ARG A 145 -2.18 -0.78 13.22
C ARG A 145 -3.50 -1.22 12.58
N VAL A 146 -3.77 -2.53 12.55
CA VAL A 146 -5.06 -3.13 12.17
C VAL A 146 -5.97 -3.33 13.40
N SER A 147 -5.43 -3.16 14.61
CA SER A 147 -6.18 -3.29 15.86
C SER A 147 -6.85 -1.94 16.17
N GLU A 148 -8.18 -1.92 16.04
CA GLU A 148 -9.19 -0.99 16.62
C GLU A 148 -10.18 -0.39 15.62
N THR A 149 -9.87 -0.26 14.32
CA THR A 149 -10.88 0.13 13.31
C THR A 149 -11.63 -1.07 12.71
N SER A 150 -11.28 -2.29 13.12
CA SER A 150 -11.91 -3.55 12.70
C SER A 150 -13.20 -3.88 13.47
N SER A 151 -13.83 -2.91 14.14
CA SER A 151 -15.26 -3.08 14.42
C SER A 151 -16.01 -3.01 13.08
N VAL A 152 -16.85 -4.01 12.79
CA VAL A 152 -17.73 -4.02 11.60
C VAL A 152 -18.45 -2.67 11.43
N THR A 153 -18.82 -2.06 12.57
CA THR A 153 -19.41 -0.73 12.68
C THR A 153 -18.58 0.40 12.06
N SER A 154 -17.24 0.33 12.03
CA SER A 154 -16.41 1.37 11.45
C SER A 154 -16.33 1.29 9.93
N SER A 155 -16.37 0.09 9.34
CA SER A 155 -16.38 -0.09 7.88
C SER A 155 -17.68 0.43 7.27
N ASP A 156 -18.82 0.06 7.85
CA ASP A 156 -20.14 0.49 7.36
C ASP A 156 -20.29 2.02 7.39
N VAL A 157 -19.73 2.67 8.42
CA VAL A 157 -19.74 4.14 8.55
C VAL A 157 -18.83 4.78 7.50
N ILE A 158 -17.65 4.21 7.21
CA ILE A 158 -16.76 4.70 6.15
C ILE A 158 -17.42 4.53 4.78
N GLU A 159 -18.07 3.40 4.50
CA GLU A 159 -18.81 3.18 3.25
C GLU A 159 -19.99 4.14 3.11
N SER A 160 -20.71 4.40 4.20
CA SER A 160 -21.77 5.41 4.24
C SER A 160 -21.24 6.82 3.96
N LEU A 161 -20.10 7.18 4.55
CA LEU A 161 -19.40 8.45 4.29
C LEU A 161 -19.00 8.57 2.81
N ILE A 162 -18.42 7.52 2.23
CA ILE A 162 -18.04 7.48 0.81
C ILE A 162 -19.27 7.72 -0.08
N SER A 163 -20.36 7.00 0.19
CA SER A 163 -21.60 7.09 -0.56
C SER A 163 -22.23 8.49 -0.47
N ASP A 164 -22.34 9.04 0.74
CA ASP A 164 -22.93 10.37 0.97
C ASP A 164 -22.11 11.48 0.29
N LEU A 165 -20.78 11.45 0.40
CA LEU A 165 -19.92 12.43 -0.27
C LEU A 165 -20.07 12.36 -1.80
N ARG A 166 -20.13 11.16 -2.38
CA ARG A 166 -20.32 10.97 -3.83
C ARG A 166 -21.67 11.47 -4.33
N GLN A 167 -22.72 11.34 -3.53
CA GLN A 167 -24.09 11.68 -3.93
C GLN A 167 -24.47 13.13 -3.61
N ARG A 168 -24.02 13.67 -2.47
CA ARG A 168 -24.52 14.94 -1.92
C ARG A 168 -23.45 16.03 -1.81
N GLN A 169 -22.18 15.65 -1.71
CA GLN A 169 -21.06 16.60 -1.55
C GLN A 169 -20.00 16.43 -2.65
N PHE A 170 -20.45 16.05 -3.85
CA PHE A 170 -19.58 15.79 -4.99
C PHE A 170 -18.76 17.04 -5.32
N GLY A 171 -17.50 16.85 -5.73
CA GLY A 171 -16.59 17.96 -6.03
C GLY A 171 -16.19 18.87 -4.87
N THR A 172 -16.65 18.65 -3.64
CA THR A 172 -16.19 19.46 -2.50
C THR A 172 -14.75 19.12 -2.11
N ARG A 173 -14.07 20.04 -1.40
CA ARG A 173 -12.73 19.78 -0.83
C ARG A 173 -12.66 18.48 -0.02
N THR A 174 -13.69 18.20 0.77
CA THR A 174 -13.78 17.00 1.61
C THR A 174 -13.86 15.74 0.77
N HIS A 175 -14.68 15.76 -0.28
CA HIS A 175 -14.85 14.64 -1.20
C HIS A 175 -13.57 14.35 -2.01
N ALA A 176 -12.96 15.37 -2.63
CA ALA A 176 -11.71 15.22 -3.36
C ALA A 176 -10.57 14.70 -2.46
N TYR A 177 -10.48 15.19 -1.23
CA TYR A 177 -9.50 14.70 -0.25
C TYR A 177 -9.71 13.23 0.11
N LEU A 178 -10.97 12.83 0.33
CA LEU A 178 -11.31 11.45 0.66
C LEU A 178 -11.02 10.48 -0.50
N GLU A 179 -11.41 10.83 -1.74
CA GLU A 179 -11.13 9.99 -2.92
C GLU A 179 -9.63 9.77 -3.14
N LEU A 180 -8.81 10.82 -2.94
CA LEU A 180 -7.36 10.70 -3.02
C LEU A 180 -6.77 9.79 -1.92
N LEU A 181 -7.34 9.77 -0.71
CA LEU A 181 -6.92 8.80 0.32
C LEU A 181 -7.23 7.36 -0.10
N LEU A 182 -8.41 7.12 -0.69
CA LEU A 182 -8.85 5.80 -1.12
C LEU A 182 -8.02 5.23 -2.26
N ASP A 183 -7.84 6.01 -3.33
CA ASP A 183 -7.12 5.53 -4.52
C ASP A 183 -5.63 5.39 -4.26
N THR A 184 -5.05 6.40 -3.61
CA THR A 184 -3.61 6.38 -3.39
C THR A 184 -3.21 5.47 -2.24
N LYS A 185 -4.08 5.25 -1.24
CA LYS A 185 -3.73 4.53 -0.01
C LYS A 185 -2.53 5.16 0.72
N SER A 186 -2.38 6.47 0.56
CA SER A 186 -1.30 7.24 1.18
C SER A 186 -1.78 7.88 2.47
N ARG A 187 -0.84 8.17 3.36
CA ARG A 187 -1.15 8.82 4.64
C ARG A 187 -1.81 10.18 4.42
N PRO A 188 -2.73 10.59 5.33
CA PRO A 188 -3.37 11.90 5.33
C PRO A 188 -2.43 13.08 5.08
N GLU A 189 -1.25 13.04 5.70
CA GLU A 189 -0.28 14.13 5.56
C GLU A 189 0.32 14.24 4.16
N GLN A 190 0.59 13.11 3.49
CA GLN A 190 1.14 13.12 2.14
C GLN A 190 0.12 13.67 1.14
N ILE A 191 -1.15 13.30 1.29
CA ILE A 191 -2.24 13.84 0.47
C ILE A 191 -2.47 15.33 0.73
N ARG A 192 -2.38 15.77 1.99
CA ARG A 192 -2.48 17.19 2.33
C ARG A 192 -1.37 18.03 1.69
N GLN A 193 -0.18 17.47 1.49
CA GLN A 193 0.99 18.17 0.95
C GLN A 193 0.96 18.35 -0.58
N LEU A 194 0.05 17.66 -1.28
CA LEU A 194 -0.09 17.77 -2.74
C LEU A 194 -0.29 19.21 -3.22
N ASN A 195 0.29 19.48 -4.37
CA ASN A 195 0.17 20.71 -5.14
C ASN A 195 -0.49 20.43 -6.48
N LEU A 196 -0.96 21.46 -7.17
CA LEU A 196 -1.54 21.31 -8.51
C LEU A 196 -0.56 20.68 -9.50
N LYS A 197 0.73 21.01 -9.41
CA LYS A 197 1.80 20.41 -10.25
C LYS A 197 2.00 18.90 -10.06
N ASP A 198 1.53 18.36 -8.94
CA ASP A 198 1.66 16.94 -8.63
C ASP A 198 0.55 16.12 -9.31
N LEU A 199 -0.48 16.81 -9.83
CA LEU A 199 -1.61 16.21 -10.54
C LEU A 199 -1.36 16.18 -12.04
N ALA A 200 -1.58 15.01 -12.63
CA ALA A 200 -1.67 14.82 -14.08
C ALA A 200 -3.04 14.21 -14.41
N LEU A 201 -4.12 14.94 -14.11
CA LEU A 201 -5.51 14.47 -14.20
C LEU A 201 -5.90 13.97 -15.59
N LYS A 202 -5.39 14.62 -16.66
CA LYS A 202 -5.57 14.16 -18.06
C LYS A 202 -5.00 12.75 -18.31
N ARG A 203 -4.01 12.33 -17.54
CA ARG A 203 -3.41 10.98 -17.58
C ARG A 203 -3.94 10.07 -16.48
N GLY A 204 -4.86 10.56 -15.64
CA GLY A 204 -5.36 9.85 -14.47
C GLY A 204 -4.23 9.51 -13.50
N GLN A 205 -3.32 10.44 -13.21
CA GLN A 205 -2.16 10.17 -12.35
C GLN A 205 -1.91 11.28 -11.33
N VAL A 206 -1.33 10.91 -10.19
CA VAL A 206 -0.81 11.83 -9.17
C VAL A 206 0.55 11.36 -8.67
N ARG A 207 1.47 12.31 -8.43
CA ARG A 207 2.72 12.03 -7.70
C ARG A 207 2.52 12.28 -6.22
N VAL A 208 2.81 11.29 -5.39
CA VAL A 208 2.64 11.35 -3.94
C VAL A 208 3.97 11.10 -3.25
N GLY A 209 4.29 11.94 -2.25
CA GLY A 209 5.50 11.79 -1.45
C GLY A 209 5.50 10.51 -0.61
N ILE A 210 6.68 9.94 -0.44
CA ILE A 210 6.95 8.88 0.54
C ILE A 210 7.28 9.55 1.88
N PRO A 211 6.83 9.03 3.03
CA PRO A 211 7.28 9.55 4.32
C PRO A 211 8.80 9.46 4.50
N ASP A 212 9.41 10.53 5.03
CA ASP A 212 10.83 10.63 5.37
C ASP A 212 11.28 9.65 6.47
N THR A 213 10.33 9.05 7.19
CA THR A 213 10.56 7.97 8.16
C THR A 213 11.01 6.67 7.52
N HIS A 214 10.90 6.52 6.20
CA HIS A 214 11.36 5.33 5.49
C HIS A 214 12.78 5.53 4.97
N VAL A 215 13.63 4.51 5.17
CA VAL A 215 15.04 4.51 4.77
C VAL A 215 15.20 4.95 3.31
N VAL A 216 14.40 4.39 2.39
CA VAL A 216 14.48 4.72 0.96
C VAL A 216 14.23 6.20 0.64
N ASN A 217 13.43 6.90 1.44
CA ASN A 217 13.25 8.34 1.28
C ASN A 217 14.43 9.11 1.90
N THR A 218 14.82 8.74 3.12
CA THR A 218 15.91 9.40 3.85
C THR A 218 17.20 9.46 3.02
N VAL A 219 17.51 8.39 2.29
CA VAL A 219 18.71 8.29 1.44
C VAL A 219 18.48 8.72 -0.02
N GLY A 220 17.30 9.24 -0.35
CA GLY A 220 16.97 9.77 -1.67
C GLY A 220 16.72 8.74 -2.77
N LEU A 221 16.61 7.45 -2.45
CA LEU A 221 16.36 6.38 -3.42
C LEU A 221 14.91 6.40 -3.95
N VAL A 222 13.94 6.67 -3.09
CA VAL A 222 12.52 6.82 -3.44
C VAL A 222 11.89 7.91 -2.57
N THR A 223 11.66 9.08 -3.16
CA THR A 223 11.12 10.24 -2.45
C THR A 223 9.64 10.49 -2.78
N GLU A 224 9.20 10.06 -3.96
CA GLU A 224 7.83 10.14 -4.43
C GLU A 224 7.51 8.91 -5.30
N ARG A 225 6.22 8.68 -5.53
CA ARG A 225 5.73 7.65 -6.45
C ARG A 225 4.58 8.16 -7.30
N SER A 226 4.44 7.60 -8.50
CA SER A 226 3.30 7.87 -9.38
C SER A 226 2.17 6.87 -9.10
N VAL A 227 0.96 7.38 -8.93
CA VAL A 227 -0.24 6.59 -8.64
C VAL A 227 -1.27 6.82 -9.73
N ALA A 228 -1.81 5.73 -10.29
CA ALA A 228 -2.98 5.81 -11.17
C ALA A 228 -4.24 6.12 -10.34
N LEU A 229 -5.04 7.05 -10.83
CA LEU A 229 -6.31 7.46 -10.25
C LEU A 229 -7.45 6.83 -11.03
N THR A 230 -8.47 6.37 -10.31
CA THR A 230 -9.72 5.97 -10.91
C THR A 230 -10.45 7.19 -11.49
N LYS A 231 -11.33 6.94 -12.46
CA LYS A 231 -12.15 7.99 -13.06
C LYS A 231 -12.95 8.78 -12.00
N LYS A 232 -13.46 8.09 -10.98
CA LYS A 232 -14.22 8.73 -9.88
C LYS A 232 -13.38 9.78 -9.15
N THR A 233 -12.13 9.45 -8.83
CA THR A 233 -11.21 10.38 -8.18
C THR A 233 -10.81 11.53 -9.09
N VAL A 234 -10.56 11.25 -10.38
CA VAL A 234 -10.25 12.29 -11.37
C VAL A 234 -11.41 13.29 -11.44
N ASP A 235 -12.64 12.81 -11.67
CA ASP A 235 -13.82 13.67 -11.81
C ASP A 235 -14.06 14.50 -10.53
N ALA A 236 -13.87 13.90 -9.34
CA ALA A 236 -14.01 14.58 -8.06
C ALA A 236 -12.96 15.68 -7.85
N VAL A 237 -11.70 15.41 -8.19
CA VAL A 237 -10.59 16.36 -8.04
C VAL A 237 -10.69 17.48 -9.07
N GLU A 238 -11.02 17.17 -10.33
CA GLU A 238 -11.25 18.18 -11.38
C GLU A 238 -12.38 19.14 -10.97
N THR A 239 -13.52 18.60 -10.52
CA THR A 239 -14.65 19.42 -10.06
C THR A 239 -14.25 20.31 -8.88
N TYR A 240 -13.49 19.78 -7.92
CA TYR A 240 -13.00 20.57 -6.79
C TYR A 240 -12.09 21.72 -7.25
N VAL A 241 -11.11 21.41 -8.11
CA VAL A 241 -10.15 22.40 -8.61
C VAL A 241 -10.85 23.50 -9.42
N GLU A 242 -11.85 23.15 -10.23
CA GLU A 242 -12.52 24.10 -11.13
C GLU A 242 -13.53 25.01 -10.40
N TYR A 243 -14.31 24.48 -9.46
CA TYR A 243 -15.47 25.20 -8.91
C TYR A 243 -15.35 25.59 -7.44
N GLU A 244 -14.55 24.89 -6.64
CA GLU A 244 -14.59 24.97 -5.17
C GLU A 244 -13.26 25.37 -4.54
N ARG A 245 -12.16 25.33 -5.28
CA ARG A 245 -10.83 25.63 -4.75
C ARG A 245 -10.62 27.13 -4.59
N ASP A 246 -10.25 27.55 -3.37
CA ASP A 246 -9.87 28.93 -3.10
C ASP A 246 -8.49 29.24 -3.71
N ASP A 247 -8.46 30.17 -4.68
CA ASP A 247 -7.24 30.64 -5.36
C ASP A 247 -6.61 31.88 -4.70
N VAL A 248 -7.08 32.24 -3.49
CA VAL A 248 -6.82 33.54 -2.84
C VAL A 248 -5.33 33.79 -2.56
N ILE A 249 -4.53 32.74 -2.36
CA ILE A 249 -3.08 32.88 -2.17
C ILE A 249 -2.33 32.17 -3.30
N LYS A 250 -1.90 32.95 -4.30
CA LYS A 250 -0.96 32.52 -5.34
C LYS A 250 0.45 32.38 -4.76
N THR A 251 0.66 31.34 -3.95
CA THR A 251 1.99 30.90 -3.56
C THR A 251 2.64 30.12 -4.69
N GLU A 252 3.96 30.16 -4.83
CA GLU A 252 4.70 29.32 -5.80
C GLU A 252 4.40 27.82 -5.69
N ALA A 253 4.03 27.35 -4.50
CA ALA A 253 3.73 25.95 -4.27
C ALA A 253 2.37 25.50 -4.83
N GLU A 254 1.41 26.41 -5.06
CA GLU A 254 0.03 26.11 -5.48
C GLU A 254 -0.59 24.85 -4.81
N PRO A 255 -0.88 24.90 -3.49
CA PRO A 255 -1.47 23.78 -2.76
C PRO A 255 -2.77 23.27 -3.38
N LEU A 256 -2.95 21.95 -3.48
CA LEU A 256 -4.21 21.38 -3.95
C LEU A 256 -5.37 21.74 -3.00
N PHE A 257 -5.23 21.45 -1.71
CA PHE A 257 -6.26 21.73 -0.72
C PHE A 257 -6.04 23.08 -0.06
N THR A 258 -6.92 24.04 -0.36
CA THR A 258 -6.82 25.42 0.13
C THR A 258 -8.01 25.82 1.01
N THR A 259 -7.83 26.96 1.66
CA THR A 259 -8.80 27.77 2.41
C THR A 259 -8.51 29.24 2.07
N LEU A 260 -9.36 30.15 2.53
CA LEU A 260 -9.08 31.60 2.49
C LEU A 260 -7.71 32.01 3.08
N ASN A 261 -7.13 31.19 3.96
CA ASN A 261 -5.83 31.42 4.60
C ASN A 261 -4.67 30.62 3.95
N GLY A 262 -4.84 30.07 2.75
CA GLY A 262 -3.85 29.24 2.06
C GLY A 262 -4.06 27.75 2.29
N ARG A 263 -2.98 26.95 2.34
CA ARG A 263 -3.08 25.47 2.44
C ARG A 263 -3.93 25.05 3.65
N ALA A 264 -4.85 24.12 3.42
CA ALA A 264 -5.66 23.54 4.47
C ALA A 264 -4.77 22.86 5.53
N SER A 265 -5.03 23.19 6.80
CA SER A 265 -4.33 22.59 7.93
C SER A 265 -4.79 21.14 8.17
N ARG A 266 -3.98 20.36 8.91
CA ARG A 266 -4.35 19.01 9.35
C ARG A 266 -5.68 19.00 10.12
N SER A 267 -5.87 19.96 11.03
CA SER A 267 -7.08 20.07 11.84
C SER A 267 -8.30 20.46 11.01
N THR A 268 -8.13 21.28 9.96
CA THR A 268 -9.20 21.63 9.02
C THR A 268 -9.71 20.39 8.29
N LEU A 269 -8.82 19.62 7.65
CA LEU A 269 -9.22 18.42 6.90
C LEU A 269 -9.79 17.33 7.81
N ARG A 270 -9.21 17.15 9.01
CA ARG A 270 -9.76 16.24 10.02
C ARG A 270 -11.18 16.63 10.42
N ARG A 271 -11.43 17.92 10.68
CA ARG A 271 -12.77 18.41 11.05
C ARG A 271 -13.78 18.24 9.91
N SER A 272 -13.35 18.47 8.66
CA SER A 272 -14.16 18.24 7.46
C SER A 272 -14.65 16.79 7.36
N ILE A 273 -13.74 15.81 7.46
CA ILE A 273 -14.09 14.39 7.41
C ILE A 273 -14.96 13.98 8.60
N LYS A 274 -14.62 14.45 9.81
CA LYS A 274 -15.39 14.18 11.02
C LYS A 274 -16.84 14.63 10.86
N ARG A 275 -17.06 15.86 10.41
CA ARG A 275 -18.41 16.41 10.20
C ARG A 275 -19.17 15.63 9.11
N ALA A 276 -18.53 15.39 7.97
CA ALA A 276 -19.15 14.63 6.88
C ALA A 276 -19.55 13.20 7.33
N SER A 277 -18.76 12.56 8.21
CA SER A 277 -19.12 11.22 8.73
C SER A 277 -20.35 11.26 9.62
N GLN A 278 -20.51 12.30 10.44
CA GLN A 278 -21.69 12.46 11.31
C GLN A 278 -22.95 12.76 10.49
N GLU A 279 -22.81 13.58 9.44
CA GLU A 279 -23.88 13.86 8.48
C GLU A 279 -24.28 12.58 7.73
N ALA A 280 -23.31 11.81 7.24
CA ALA A 280 -23.56 10.55 6.53
C ALA A 280 -24.30 9.52 7.38
N VAL A 281 -23.90 9.35 8.66
CA VAL A 281 -24.62 8.48 9.59
C VAL A 281 -26.06 8.95 9.79
N SER A 282 -26.28 10.26 9.97
CA SER A 282 -27.61 10.85 10.14
C SER A 282 -28.49 10.68 8.89
N ASN A 283 -27.87 10.73 7.71
CA ASN A 283 -28.52 10.56 6.41
C ASN A 283 -28.80 9.08 6.05
N SER A 284 -28.05 8.16 6.67
CA SER A 284 -28.16 6.73 6.44
C SER A 284 -29.24 6.08 7.32
N SER A 285 -29.85 5.00 6.82
CA SER A 285 -30.82 4.19 7.57
C SER A 285 -30.24 3.48 8.79
N LEU A 286 -28.93 3.64 9.08
CA LEU A 286 -28.28 3.12 10.30
C LEU A 286 -28.86 3.74 11.59
N THR A 287 -29.70 4.76 11.48
CA THR A 287 -30.45 5.39 12.58
C THR A 287 -31.87 4.85 12.76
N GLN A 288 -32.35 3.91 11.92
CA GLN A 288 -33.69 3.33 12.08
C GLN A 288 -33.72 2.31 13.21
N GLN A 289 -34.09 2.77 14.41
CA GLN A 289 -34.56 1.90 15.50
C GLN A 289 -35.82 1.14 15.06
N PRO A 290 -36.01 -0.13 15.45
CA PRO A 290 -37.27 -0.84 15.25
C PRO A 290 -38.37 -0.12 16.03
N SER A 291 -39.37 0.37 15.32
CA SER A 291 -40.58 0.94 15.89
C SER A 291 -41.33 -0.13 16.71
N GLY A 292 -41.10 -0.19 18.02
CA GLY A 292 -41.82 -1.13 18.87
C GLY A 292 -41.32 -1.43 20.29
N ALA A 293 -40.31 -0.74 20.83
CA ALA A 293 -39.87 -0.97 22.22
C ALA A 293 -39.79 0.35 23.01
N SER A 294 -40.59 0.43 24.07
CA SER A 294 -40.50 1.50 25.06
C SER A 294 -39.21 1.35 25.85
N LEU A 295 -38.18 2.11 25.47
CA LEU A 295 -36.91 2.18 26.20
C LEU A 295 -36.90 3.44 27.07
N THR A 296 -36.49 3.28 28.33
CA THR A 296 -36.30 4.37 29.29
C THR A 296 -35.11 5.24 28.87
N GLU A 297 -35.17 6.55 29.15
CA GLU A 297 -34.19 7.58 28.75
C GLU A 297 -32.71 7.27 29.12
N HIS A 298 -32.46 6.29 29.99
CA HIS A 298 -31.13 5.87 30.41
C HIS A 298 -30.42 4.86 29.47
N ASP A 299 -31.10 4.20 28.54
CA ASP A 299 -30.50 3.19 27.63
C ASP A 299 -30.15 3.75 26.23
N VAL A 300 -30.48 5.01 25.92
CA VAL A 300 -30.31 5.60 24.57
C VAL A 300 -28.86 6.07 24.31
N SER A 301 -27.93 5.87 25.25
CA SER A 301 -26.56 6.40 25.15
C SER A 301 -25.55 5.52 24.42
N GLU A 302 -25.89 4.28 24.02
CA GLU A 302 -24.86 3.24 23.90
C GLU A 302 -24.38 2.83 22.50
N ILE A 303 -24.89 3.39 21.38
CA ILE A 303 -24.27 3.16 20.06
C ILE A 303 -24.35 4.41 19.18
N GLN A 304 -23.63 5.47 19.56
CA GLN A 304 -23.27 6.48 18.56
C GLN A 304 -21.98 6.03 17.87
N PRO A 305 -21.98 5.79 16.54
CA PRO A 305 -20.77 5.42 15.85
C PRO A 305 -19.71 6.51 16.04
N GLN A 306 -18.50 6.07 16.39
CA GLN A 306 -17.39 6.99 16.58
C GLN A 306 -17.14 7.75 15.27
N PRO A 307 -16.91 9.07 15.34
CA PRO A 307 -16.81 9.88 14.15
C PRO A 307 -15.47 9.62 13.44
N ILE A 308 -15.56 9.38 12.13
CA ILE A 308 -14.43 8.95 11.30
C ILE A 308 -13.42 10.07 11.11
N THR A 309 -12.15 9.70 11.06
CA THR A 309 -11.01 10.59 10.84
C THR A 309 -10.29 10.21 9.54
N PRO A 310 -9.45 11.10 8.98
CA PRO A 310 -8.66 10.77 7.80
C PRO A 310 -7.77 9.54 7.96
N ASN A 311 -7.31 9.25 9.18
CA ASN A 311 -6.48 8.07 9.45
C ASN A 311 -7.28 6.78 9.29
N ASP A 312 -8.54 6.77 9.73
CA ASP A 312 -9.42 5.61 9.64
C ASP A 312 -9.75 5.32 8.17
N VAL A 313 -9.97 6.35 7.36
CA VAL A 313 -10.16 6.22 5.90
C VAL A 313 -8.91 5.64 5.22
N TRP A 314 -7.72 6.11 5.62
CA TRP A 314 -6.46 5.57 5.10
C TRP A 314 -6.24 4.10 5.50
N GLN A 315 -6.52 3.75 6.76
CA GLN A 315 -6.46 2.36 7.23
C GLN A 315 -7.45 1.47 6.48
N TYR A 316 -8.69 1.93 6.29
CA TYR A 316 -9.69 1.24 5.48
C TYR A 316 -9.21 1.03 4.02
N ALA A 317 -8.69 2.08 3.39
CA ALA A 317 -8.18 1.98 2.02
C ALA A 317 -7.02 0.97 1.90
N THR A 318 -6.19 0.89 2.94
CA THR A 318 -5.04 -0.02 3.00
C THR A 318 -5.48 -1.45 3.35
N SER A 319 -6.46 -1.64 4.22
CA SER A 319 -7.00 -2.97 4.54
C SER A 319 -7.71 -3.60 3.35
N LYS A 320 -8.32 -2.80 2.46
CA LYS A 320 -8.88 -3.31 1.21
C LYS A 320 -7.83 -3.91 0.26
N ILE A 321 -6.53 -3.61 0.41
CA ILE A 321 -5.48 -4.38 -0.28
C ILE A 321 -5.54 -5.84 0.14
N LEU A 322 -5.69 -6.10 1.44
CA LEU A 322 -5.70 -7.45 2.00
C LEU A 322 -6.94 -8.26 1.56
N GLU A 323 -8.01 -7.59 1.13
CA GLU A 323 -9.25 -8.24 0.71
C GLU A 323 -9.31 -8.53 -0.80
N VAL A 324 -8.63 -7.73 -1.62
CA VAL A 324 -8.75 -7.78 -3.10
C VAL A 324 -8.04 -9.01 -3.69
N ASP A 325 -7.07 -9.59 -2.98
CA ASP A 325 -6.27 -10.72 -3.47
C ASP A 325 -6.82 -12.11 -3.07
N ASN A 326 -7.97 -12.15 -2.36
CA ASN A 326 -8.65 -13.39 -1.96
C ASN A 326 -9.80 -13.82 -2.90
N LYS A 327 -9.81 -13.32 -4.15
CA LYS A 327 -10.81 -13.67 -5.18
C LYS A 327 -10.20 -14.10 -6.50
#